data_AF-A0A415VCK7-F1
#
_entry.id   AF-A0A415VCK7-F1
#
_cell.length_a   1.000
_cell.length_b   1.000
_cell.length_c   1.000
_cell.angle_alpha   90.00
_cell.angle_beta   90.00
_cell.angle_gamma   90.00
#
_symmetry.space_group_name_H-M   'P 1'
#
loop_
_entity.id
_entity.type
_entity.pdbx_description
1 polymer ?
#
loop_
_entity_poly.entity_id
_entity_poly.type
_entity_poly.pdbx_seq_one_letter_code
_entity_poly.pdbx_strand_id
1 'polypeptide(L)' 'MKELKVGEKVTITLEAVERKGGCKGCFFSTSGECFKRADFDFACLRCERSDKKSIIFKEVKE' A
#
# COMPACT_ATOMS: atom_id res chain seq x y z
N MET A 1 16.33 -1.48 -4.77
CA MET A 1 15.61 -0.19 -4.69
C MET A 1 16.63 0.87 -5.05
N LYS A 2 16.24 1.96 -5.73
CA LYS A 2 17.16 3.09 -5.89
C LYS A 2 17.36 3.70 -4.49
N GLU A 3 18.61 4.05 -4.16
CA GLU A 3 18.88 4.78 -2.93
C GLU A 3 18.28 6.17 -3.06
N LEU A 4 17.43 6.55 -2.11
CA LEU A 4 16.81 7.86 -2.04
C LEU A 4 17.63 8.75 -1.11
N LYS A 5 17.97 9.96 -1.56
CA LYS A 5 18.73 10.90 -0.73
C LYS A 5 17.79 11.58 0.28
N VAL A 6 18.35 11.94 1.44
CA VAL A 6 17.62 12.73 2.43
C VAL A 6 17.24 14.08 1.82
N GLY A 7 15.94 14.41 1.84
CA GLY A 7 15.40 15.65 1.26
C GLY A 7 15.02 15.55 -0.23
N GLU A 8 15.24 14.40 -0.86
CA GLU A 8 14.79 14.15 -2.23
C GLU A 8 13.28 13.94 -2.28
N LYS A 9 12.57 14.71 -3.11
CA LYS A 9 11.16 14.47 -3.40
C LYS A 9 11.06 13.53 -4.58
N VAL A 10 10.51 12.34 -4.36
CA VAL A 10 10.26 11.36 -5.41
C VAL A 10 8.76 11.16 -5.60
N THR A 11 8.37 10.98 -6.86
CA THR A 11 7.05 10.49 -7.22
C THR A 11 7.15 8.98 -7.42
N ILE A 12 6.36 8.22 -6.66
CA ILE A 12 6.32 6.75 -6.76
C ILE A 12 4.99 6.36 -7.38
N THR A 13 5.05 5.64 -8.50
CA THR A 13 3.86 5.10 -9.15
C THR A 13 3.50 3.76 -8.53
N LEU A 14 2.25 3.63 -8.08
CA LEU A 14 1.73 2.40 -7.47
C LEU A 14 0.61 1.81 -8.32
N GLU A 15 0.68 0.51 -8.59
CA GLU A 15 -0.40 -0.26 -9.18
C GLU A 15 -1.29 -0.83 -8.08
N ALA A 16 -2.60 -0.61 -8.17
CA ALA A 16 -3.60 -1.18 -7.26
C ALA A 16 -4.17 -2.48 -7.84
N VAL A 17 -3.92 -3.61 -7.18
CA VAL A 17 -4.34 -4.93 -7.66
C VAL A 17 -5.29 -5.60 -6.66
N GLU A 18 -6.45 -6.06 -7.12
CA GLU A 18 -7.35 -6.87 -6.31
C GLU A 18 -6.73 -8.24 -6.00
N ARG A 19 -6.76 -8.64 -4.73
CA ARG A 19 -6.27 -9.94 -4.28
C ARG A 19 -7.30 -10.65 -3.42
N LYS A 20 -7.43 -11.97 -3.60
CA LYS A 20 -8.21 -12.80 -2.69
C LYS A 20 -7.38 -13.11 -1.43
N GLY A 21 -7.80 -12.55 -0.30
CA GLY A 21 -7.24 -12.83 1.03
C GLY A 21 -5.94 -12.08 1.36
N GLY A 22 -5.98 -11.34 2.48
CA GLY A 22 -4.82 -10.69 3.11
C GLY A 22 -4.26 -9.45 2.40
N CYS A 23 -3.34 -8.75 3.08
CA CYS A 23 -2.57 -7.61 2.54
C CYS A 23 -1.06 -7.90 2.40
N LYS A 24 -0.64 -9.17 2.50
CA LYS A 24 0.77 -9.57 2.49
C LYS A 24 1.45 -9.16 1.17
N GLY A 25 2.51 -8.37 1.25
CA GLY A 25 3.24 -7.87 0.08
C GLY A 25 2.65 -6.58 -0.53
N CYS A 26 1.77 -5.89 0.19
CA CYS A 26 1.46 -4.49 -0.13
C CYS A 26 2.72 -3.64 0.01
N PHE A 27 2.90 -2.65 -0.86
CA PHE A 27 4.00 -1.68 -0.80
C PHE A 27 4.10 -1.03 0.59
N PHE A 28 2.95 -0.78 1.21
CA PHE A 28 2.84 -0.23 2.58
C PHE A 28 2.93 -1.27 3.70
N SER A 29 3.21 -2.56 3.40
CA SER A 29 3.24 -3.61 4.42
C SER A 29 4.50 -3.60 5.29
N THR A 30 5.59 -3.02 4.81
CA THR A 30 6.90 -3.01 5.49
C THR A 30 7.00 -2.01 6.63
N SER A 31 6.08 -1.05 6.76
CA SER A 31 6.06 -0.12 7.89
C SER A 31 5.38 -0.69 9.15
N GLY A 32 4.85 -1.92 9.11
CA GLY A 32 3.97 -2.43 10.18
C GLY A 32 2.59 -1.74 10.20
N GLU A 33 2.36 -0.78 9.31
CA GLU A 33 1.16 0.07 9.24
C GLU A 33 0.13 -0.41 8.22
N CYS A 34 0.11 -1.70 7.85
CA CYS A 34 -1.12 -2.28 7.25
C CYS A 34 -2.32 -2.20 8.24
N PHE A 35 -2.10 -1.63 9.43
CA PHE A 35 -3.08 -1.05 10.33
C PHE A 35 -2.64 0.36 10.75
N LYS A 36 -3.32 1.41 10.31
CA LYS A 36 -3.38 2.66 11.08
C LYS A 36 -4.79 3.23 11.06
N ARG A 37 -5.58 2.83 12.08
CA ARG A 37 -6.76 3.58 12.54
C ARG A 37 -6.22 4.86 13.21
N ALA A 38 -6.78 6.06 13.01
CA ALA A 38 -8.19 6.41 12.97
C ALA A 38 -8.68 7.24 11.77
N ASP A 39 -7.80 7.67 10.84
CA ASP A 39 -8.17 8.61 9.74
C ASP A 39 -7.83 8.06 8.33
N PHE A 40 -8.06 6.77 8.10
CA PHE A 40 -7.49 5.91 7.03
C PHE A 40 -7.44 6.48 5.59
N ASP A 41 -6.23 6.76 5.08
CA ASP A 41 -5.98 6.99 3.64
C ASP A 41 -5.72 5.70 2.82
N PHE A 42 -5.33 4.56 3.43
CA PHE A 42 -4.96 3.34 2.67
C PHE A 42 -5.40 2.00 3.30
N ALA A 43 -6.71 1.75 3.38
CA ALA A 43 -7.25 0.45 3.77
C ALA A 43 -7.03 -0.61 2.67
N CYS A 44 -6.15 -1.60 2.90
CA CYS A 44 -5.85 -2.70 1.97
C CYS A 44 -6.70 -3.96 2.20
N LEU A 45 -7.27 -4.10 3.41
CA LEU A 45 -8.04 -5.28 3.82
C LEU A 45 -9.52 -5.13 3.48
N ARG A 46 -10.12 -6.21 2.99
CA ARG A 46 -11.57 -6.32 2.69
C ARG A 46 -12.49 -5.86 3.82
N CYS A 47 -12.14 -6.13 5.07
CA CYS A 47 -12.98 -5.74 6.22
C CYS A 47 -12.99 -4.24 6.50
N GLU A 48 -11.96 -3.51 6.06
CA GLU A 48 -11.83 -2.06 6.28
C GLU A 48 -12.29 -1.24 5.06
N ARG A 49 -12.47 -1.86 3.89
CA ARG A 49 -12.89 -1.19 2.66
C ARG A 49 -14.40 -1.28 2.43
N SER A 50 -15.02 -0.18 2.00
CA SER A 50 -16.45 -0.10 1.66
C SER A 50 -16.85 -1.06 0.53
N ASP A 51 -15.96 -1.29 -0.44
CA ASP A 51 -16.17 -2.19 -1.58
C ASP A 51 -16.05 -3.68 -1.22
N LYS A 52 -15.66 -4.01 0.02
CA LYS A 52 -15.41 -5.37 0.49
C LYS A 52 -14.44 -6.14 -0.43
N LYS A 53 -13.44 -5.49 -1.00
CA LYS A 53 -12.36 -6.13 -1.78
C LYS A 53 -11.05 -6.01 -1.02
N SER A 54 -10.12 -6.94 -1.24
CA SER A 54 -8.75 -6.80 -0.75
C SER A 54 -7.88 -6.26 -1.88
N ILE A 55 -7.06 -5.25 -1.61
CA ILE A 55 -6.20 -4.61 -2.61
C ILE A 55 -4.75 -4.62 -2.13
N ILE A 56 -3.82 -4.80 -3.07
CA ILE A 56 -2.37 -4.70 -2.89
C ILE A 56 -1.87 -3.56 -3.78
N PHE A 57 -1.22 -2.57 -3.17
CA PHE A 57 -0.44 -1.57 -3.91
C PHE A 57 0.94 -2.16 -4.21
N LYS A 58 1.39 -2.12 -5.45
CA LYS A 58 2.74 -2.55 -5.86
C LYS A 58 3.47 -1.37 -6.46
N GLU A 59 4.75 -1.22 -6.12
CA GLU A 59 5.62 -0.26 -6.80
C GLU A 59 5.77 -0.64 -8.28
N VAL A 60 5.48 0.30 -9.16
CA VAL A 60 5.79 0.21 -10.59
C VAL A 60 7.11 0.91 -10.80
N LYS A 61 8.12 0.16 -11.21
CA LYS A 61 9.41 0.73 -11.63
C LYS A 61 9.34 0.98 -13.13
N GLU A 62 9.59 2.22 -13.53
CA GLU A 62 9.91 2.56 -14.92
C GLU A 62 11.29 2.00 -15.32
#